data_AF-A0A7S2EVS3-F1
#
_entry.id   AF-A0A7S2EVS3-F1
#
_cell.length_a   1.000
_cell.length_b   1.000
_cell.length_c   1.000
_cell.angle_alpha   90.00
_cell.angle_beta   90.00
_cell.angle_gamma   90.00
#
_symmetry.space_group_name_H-M   'P 1'
#
loop_
_entity.id
_entity.type
_entity.pdbx_description
1 polymer ?
#
loop_
_entity_poly.entity_id
_entity_poly.type
_entity_poly.pdbx_seq_one_letter_code
_entity_poly.pdbx_strand_id
1 'polypeptide(L)'
;LNPSPYAYQPFWPDEIVCSRHSDGTARCCSCGRYEPLARGAVGRFADLEDRGRKSCGACLRTVVTDSDEGTGLWHQALRHFRLDLGLFEDEGGMSKAGMRGAMERVPVLIVGHDSLNDPSVRGTGHGAHDDDDVSSASHTRGLCLYEYTQHPLGGQLRAFLRGVNCNATVSAVLEAMGGDGFAAAAAAAASGAHITAVLCLRGLPRDLAASVLAHEATHAWFKLHPRYDPTRHMPRQVEEGCCQLVAFLYLGHLDEQDVSEENYFVEEGPGDRKLRQYFQYCIETMTDEVYGEGFRKAAAAYAKIGSVRALLEFVAANCDFPR
;
A
#
# COMPACT_ATOMS: atom_id res chain seq x y z
N LEU A 1 -30.97 28.73 11.49
CA LEU A 1 -31.22 27.71 10.44
C LEU A 1 -30.83 26.37 11.05
N ASN A 2 -31.75 25.41 11.12
CA ASN A 2 -31.38 24.05 11.56
C ASN A 2 -30.40 23.47 10.52
N PRO A 3 -29.32 22.80 10.94
CA PRO A 3 -28.42 22.16 10.00
C PRO A 3 -29.20 21.17 9.14
N SER A 4 -28.88 21.12 7.84
CA SER A 4 -29.46 20.15 6.92
C SER A 4 -29.40 18.74 7.53
N PRO A 5 -30.48 17.95 7.53
CA PRO A 5 -30.46 16.57 7.99
C PRO A 5 -29.68 15.66 7.04
N TYR A 6 -29.10 16.23 5.97
CA TYR A 6 -28.30 15.55 4.97
C TYR A 6 -26.92 16.20 4.86
N ALA A 7 -25.90 15.36 4.78
CA ALA A 7 -24.54 15.71 4.42
C ALA A 7 -24.18 15.03 3.09
N TYR A 8 -23.18 15.56 2.42
CA TYR A 8 -22.64 15.00 1.19
C TYR A 8 -21.21 14.55 1.46
N GLN A 9 -20.81 13.41 0.87
CA GLN A 9 -19.41 13.04 0.81
C GLN A 9 -18.71 13.96 -0.22
N PRO A 10 -17.61 14.66 0.11
CA PRO A 10 -17.00 15.62 -0.81
C PRO A 10 -16.59 15.02 -2.17
N PHE A 11 -16.17 13.75 -2.19
CA PHE A 11 -15.80 13.07 -3.44
C PHE A 11 -16.99 12.40 -4.16
N TRP A 12 -18.01 11.99 -3.40
CA TRP A 12 -19.23 11.33 -3.91
C TRP A 12 -20.43 12.30 -3.78
N PRO A 13 -20.49 13.38 -4.59
CA PRO A 13 -21.47 14.46 -4.40
C PRO A 13 -22.92 14.02 -4.64
N ASP A 14 -23.14 12.95 -5.41
CA ASP A 14 -24.46 12.39 -5.64
C ASP A 14 -24.92 11.46 -4.51
N GLU A 15 -24.04 11.13 -3.56
CA GLU A 15 -24.36 10.31 -2.39
C GLU A 15 -24.83 11.20 -1.24
N ILE A 16 -26.15 11.23 -1.06
CA ILE A 16 -26.82 11.91 0.05
C ILE A 16 -26.78 10.98 1.26
N VAL A 17 -26.14 11.42 2.33
CA VAL A 17 -26.10 10.68 3.61
C VAL A 17 -26.82 11.47 4.68
N CYS A 18 -27.50 10.80 5.61
CA CYS A 18 -28.11 11.51 6.74
C CYS A 18 -26.99 12.11 7.62
N SER A 19 -27.09 13.40 7.97
CA SER A 19 -26.12 14.11 8.81
C SER A 19 -26.06 13.59 10.25
N ARG A 20 -26.96 12.66 10.62
CA ARG A 20 -26.97 11.93 11.90
C ARG A 20 -26.51 10.48 11.79
N HIS A 21 -25.68 10.12 10.80
CA HIS A 21 -25.17 8.75 10.62
C HIS A 21 -24.30 8.29 11.81
N SER A 22 -24.98 7.85 12.86
CA SER A 22 -24.49 7.09 14.02
C SER A 22 -25.26 5.77 14.14
N ASP A 23 -25.89 5.30 13.06
CA ASP A 23 -26.77 4.12 13.05
C ASP A 23 -26.03 2.81 12.73
N GLY A 24 -24.72 2.89 12.49
CA GLY A 24 -23.89 1.73 12.17
C GLY A 24 -24.02 1.25 10.73
N THR A 25 -24.56 2.06 9.80
CA THR A 25 -24.61 1.72 8.38
C THR A 25 -23.20 1.40 7.85
N ALA A 26 -23.07 0.22 7.25
CA ALA A 26 -21.79 -0.27 6.77
C ALA A 26 -21.26 0.58 5.60
N ARG A 27 -19.94 0.55 5.41
CA ARG A 27 -19.25 1.20 4.30
C ARG A 27 -18.40 0.20 3.55
N CYS A 28 -18.17 0.45 2.27
CA CYS A 28 -17.18 -0.27 1.51
C CYS A 28 -15.78 0.05 2.08
N CYS A 29 -15.01 -0.97 2.45
CA CYS A 29 -13.69 -0.78 3.06
C CYS A 29 -12.64 -0.15 2.13
N SER A 30 -12.92 -0.09 0.83
CA SER A 30 -12.00 0.44 -0.18
C SER A 30 -12.41 1.83 -0.65
N CYS A 31 -13.66 2.04 -1.09
CA CYS A 31 -14.12 3.32 -1.64
C CYS A 31 -14.91 4.20 -0.67
N GLY A 32 -15.13 3.74 0.57
CA GLY A 32 -15.80 4.50 1.63
C GLY A 32 -17.29 4.79 1.39
N ARG A 33 -17.86 4.41 0.23
CA ARG A 33 -19.28 4.53 -0.10
C ARG A 33 -20.12 3.80 0.94
N TYR A 34 -21.28 4.37 1.29
CA TYR A 34 -22.20 3.75 2.24
C TYR A 34 -23.00 2.63 1.58
N GLU A 35 -23.27 1.56 2.33
CA GLU A 35 -24.17 0.50 1.89
C GLU A 35 -25.58 1.08 1.67
N PRO A 36 -26.16 0.94 0.45
CA PRO A 36 -27.49 1.44 0.18
C PRO A 36 -28.55 0.82 1.10
N LEU A 37 -29.50 1.63 1.56
CA LEU A 37 -30.71 1.19 2.26
C LEU A 37 -31.69 0.55 1.26
N ALA A 38 -31.31 -0.59 0.66
CA ALA A 38 -32.19 -1.28 -0.26
C ALA A 38 -33.34 -1.99 0.49
N ARG A 39 -34.58 -1.89 -0.03
CA ARG A 39 -35.67 -2.79 0.34
C ARG A 39 -35.45 -4.16 -0.31
N GLY A 40 -34.44 -4.92 0.13
CA GLY A 40 -34.13 -6.26 -0.41
C GLY A 40 -32.63 -6.58 -0.46
N ALA A 41 -32.28 -7.67 -1.16
CA ALA A 41 -30.91 -8.15 -1.31
C ALA A 41 -30.10 -7.44 -2.42
N VAL A 42 -30.77 -6.74 -3.34
CA VAL A 42 -30.13 -6.03 -4.46
C VAL A 42 -29.43 -4.78 -3.95
N GLY A 43 -28.14 -4.63 -4.26
CA GLY A 43 -27.32 -3.49 -3.84
C GLY A 43 -26.66 -3.61 -2.46
N ARG A 44 -26.86 -4.72 -1.73
CA ARG A 44 -26.12 -4.99 -0.49
C ARG A 44 -24.66 -5.25 -0.79
N PHE A 45 -23.79 -4.84 0.14
CA PHE A 45 -22.35 -5.04 0.00
C PHE A 45 -21.98 -6.47 0.35
N ALA A 46 -21.01 -7.02 -0.38
CA ALA A 46 -20.47 -8.35 -0.12
C ALA A 46 -19.67 -8.34 1.17
N ASP A 47 -19.88 -9.35 2.01
CA ASP A 47 -19.02 -9.57 3.18
C ASP A 47 -17.72 -10.24 2.74
N LEU A 48 -16.59 -9.71 3.18
CA LEU A 48 -15.28 -10.27 2.87
C LEU A 48 -14.85 -11.36 3.87
N GLU A 49 -15.70 -11.66 4.87
CA GLU A 49 -15.45 -12.64 5.94
C GLU A 49 -14.16 -12.34 6.71
N ASP A 50 -13.83 -11.05 6.81
CA ASP A 50 -12.60 -10.57 7.42
C ASP A 50 -12.91 -9.35 8.30
N ARG A 51 -13.14 -9.60 9.60
CA ARG A 51 -13.45 -8.56 10.60
C ARG A 51 -14.64 -7.65 10.24
N GLY A 52 -15.63 -8.18 9.52
CA GLY A 52 -16.80 -7.41 9.09
C GLY A 52 -16.52 -6.39 7.99
N ARG A 53 -15.37 -6.47 7.31
CA ARG A 53 -15.10 -5.68 6.10
C ARG A 53 -16.11 -6.04 5.02
N LYS A 54 -16.67 -5.01 4.40
CA LYS A 54 -17.61 -5.14 3.29
C LYS A 54 -17.07 -4.47 2.03
N SER A 55 -17.40 -5.01 0.87
CA SER A 55 -17.05 -4.45 -0.44
C SER A 55 -18.30 -4.19 -1.27
N CYS A 56 -18.37 -3.00 -1.87
CA CYS A 56 -19.43 -2.69 -2.83
C CYS A 56 -19.18 -3.41 -4.16
N GLY A 57 -20.22 -3.59 -4.98
CA GLY A 57 -20.11 -4.29 -6.27
C GLY A 57 -18.98 -3.75 -7.15
N ALA A 58 -18.84 -2.42 -7.24
CA ALA A 58 -17.78 -1.79 -8.02
C ALA A 58 -16.35 -2.12 -7.55
N CYS A 59 -16.12 -2.18 -6.24
CA CYS A 59 -14.82 -2.55 -5.68
C CYS A 59 -14.56 -4.06 -5.76
N LEU A 60 -15.63 -4.87 -5.72
CA LEU A 60 -15.53 -6.32 -5.78
C LEU A 60 -15.09 -6.85 -7.15
N ARG A 61 -15.36 -6.11 -8.24
CA ARG A 61 -15.06 -6.53 -9.62
C ARG A 61 -13.62 -6.96 -9.86
N THR A 62 -12.70 -6.26 -9.23
CA THR A 62 -11.25 -6.41 -9.46
C THR A 62 -10.53 -6.81 -8.18
N VAL A 63 -11.25 -7.46 -7.26
CA VAL A 63 -10.71 -7.80 -5.94
C VAL A 63 -9.53 -8.76 -6.03
N VAL A 64 -8.43 -8.42 -5.35
CA VAL A 64 -7.25 -9.30 -5.24
C VAL A 64 -7.44 -10.27 -4.09
N THR A 65 -7.34 -11.57 -4.37
CA THR A 65 -7.68 -12.61 -3.39
C THR A 65 -6.55 -13.55 -3.02
N ASP A 66 -5.51 -13.64 -3.86
CA ASP A 66 -4.37 -14.53 -3.65
C ASP A 66 -3.01 -13.89 -3.95
N SER A 67 -1.95 -14.59 -3.55
CA SER A 67 -0.56 -14.08 -3.62
C SER A 67 0.04 -14.12 -5.01
N ASP A 68 -0.52 -14.89 -5.95
CA ASP A 68 -0.05 -14.92 -7.34
C ASP A 68 -0.49 -13.63 -8.05
N GLU A 69 -1.73 -13.21 -7.84
CA GLU A 69 -2.23 -11.89 -8.26
C GLU A 69 -1.39 -10.76 -7.64
N GLY A 70 -1.14 -10.84 -6.32
CA GLY A 70 -0.30 -9.87 -5.61
C GLY A 70 1.12 -9.77 -6.17
N THR A 71 1.75 -10.90 -6.48
CA THR A 71 3.08 -10.96 -7.11
C THR A 71 3.05 -10.34 -8.51
N GLY A 72 1.99 -10.59 -9.29
CA GLY A 72 1.80 -9.96 -10.59
C GLY A 72 1.70 -8.43 -10.52
N LEU A 73 1.01 -7.89 -9.50
CA LEU A 73 0.92 -6.45 -9.25
C LEU A 73 2.25 -5.87 -8.76
N TRP A 74 2.98 -6.58 -7.90
CA TRP A 74 4.32 -6.19 -7.46
C TRP A 74 5.28 -6.00 -8.63
N HIS A 75 5.32 -6.96 -9.56
CA HIS A 75 6.15 -6.83 -10.76
C HIS A 75 5.74 -5.66 -11.66
N GLN A 76 4.45 -5.30 -11.71
CA GLN A 76 3.99 -4.11 -12.42
C GLN A 76 4.47 -2.82 -11.74
N ALA A 77 4.43 -2.76 -10.41
CA ALA A 77 4.98 -1.63 -9.65
C ALA A 77 6.51 -1.51 -9.88
N LEU A 78 7.26 -2.61 -9.83
CA LEU A 78 8.70 -2.60 -10.13
C LEU A 78 9.00 -2.21 -11.58
N ARG A 79 8.14 -2.59 -12.53
CA ARG A 79 8.23 -2.14 -13.92
C ARG A 79 8.07 -0.62 -14.02
N HIS A 80 7.12 -0.04 -13.28
CA HIS A 80 6.93 1.40 -13.20
C HIS A 80 8.13 2.11 -12.57
N PHE A 81 8.65 1.57 -11.46
CA PHE A 81 9.88 2.07 -10.82
C PHE A 81 11.04 2.13 -11.81
N ARG A 82 11.14 1.12 -12.70
CA ARG A 82 12.18 1.05 -13.71
C ARG A 82 11.97 2.02 -14.86
N LEU A 83 10.78 1.99 -15.49
CA LEU A 83 10.55 2.64 -16.78
C LEU A 83 10.15 4.10 -16.66
N ASP A 84 9.32 4.41 -15.66
CA ASP A 84 8.71 5.73 -15.53
C ASP A 84 9.44 6.57 -14.47
N LEU A 85 9.91 5.92 -13.39
CA LEU A 85 10.58 6.62 -12.29
C LEU A 85 12.11 6.56 -12.35
N GLY A 86 12.71 5.70 -13.17
CA GLY A 86 14.17 5.55 -13.30
C GLY A 86 14.89 5.08 -12.02
N LEU A 87 14.20 4.46 -11.06
CA LEU A 87 14.74 4.13 -9.72
C LEU A 87 15.78 3.00 -9.71
N PHE A 88 16.03 2.37 -10.85
CA PHE A 88 17.06 1.34 -11.04
C PHE A 88 18.15 1.75 -12.04
N GLU A 89 18.20 3.04 -12.39
CA GLU A 89 19.21 3.61 -13.28
C GLU A 89 20.43 4.11 -12.46
N ASP A 90 21.61 4.24 -13.09
CA ASP A 90 22.90 4.41 -12.38
C ASP A 90 23.12 5.77 -11.72
N GLU A 91 23.61 5.78 -10.47
CA GLU A 91 24.74 6.59 -9.98
C GLU A 91 25.48 5.89 -8.81
N GLY A 92 26.48 5.06 -9.11
CA GLY A 92 27.60 4.77 -8.18
C GLY A 92 27.46 3.67 -7.10
N GLY A 93 27.62 2.39 -7.48
CA GLY A 93 28.32 1.42 -6.61
C GLY A 93 27.69 0.04 -6.36
N MET A 94 26.40 -0.18 -6.65
CA MET A 94 25.83 -1.54 -6.76
C MET A 94 25.63 -1.89 -8.23
N SER A 95 25.90 -3.14 -8.63
CA SER A 95 25.57 -3.54 -10.00
C SER A 95 24.05 -3.50 -10.19
N LYS A 96 23.60 -2.86 -11.27
CA LYS A 96 22.21 -2.66 -11.74
C LYS A 96 21.27 -3.85 -11.57
N ALA A 97 21.81 -5.05 -11.73
CA ALA A 97 21.07 -6.31 -11.62
C ALA A 97 20.79 -6.71 -10.17
N GLY A 98 21.59 -6.22 -9.21
CA GLY A 98 21.53 -6.56 -7.80
C GLY A 98 20.27 -6.03 -7.12
N MET A 99 20.04 -4.71 -7.17
CA MET A 99 18.90 -4.09 -6.47
C MET A 99 17.57 -4.48 -7.11
N ARG A 100 17.45 -4.35 -8.43
CA ARG A 100 16.26 -4.81 -9.17
C ARG A 100 16.00 -6.29 -8.91
N GLY A 101 17.02 -7.14 -9.05
CA GLY A 101 16.89 -8.57 -8.81
C GLY A 101 16.54 -8.89 -7.36
N ALA A 102 17.02 -8.12 -6.39
CA ALA A 102 16.65 -8.26 -4.99
C ALA A 102 15.16 -7.93 -4.79
N MET A 103 14.68 -6.81 -5.32
CA MET A 103 13.26 -6.44 -5.24
C MET A 103 12.34 -7.42 -5.98
N GLU A 104 12.75 -7.95 -7.12
CA GLU A 104 11.99 -8.96 -7.89
C GLU A 104 11.90 -10.32 -7.17
N ARG A 105 12.80 -10.60 -6.22
CA ARG A 105 12.75 -11.81 -5.38
C ARG A 105 11.98 -11.62 -4.08
N VAL A 106 11.53 -10.41 -3.76
CA VAL A 106 10.77 -10.15 -2.54
C VAL A 106 9.45 -10.90 -2.59
N PRO A 107 9.14 -11.75 -1.60
CA PRO A 107 7.86 -12.43 -1.55
C PRO A 107 6.72 -11.46 -1.26
N VAL A 108 5.63 -11.57 -2.02
CA VAL A 108 4.41 -10.80 -1.77
C VAL A 108 3.31 -11.74 -1.29
N LEU A 109 2.75 -11.42 -0.13
CA LEU A 109 1.72 -12.24 0.53
C LEU A 109 0.42 -11.44 0.66
N ILE A 110 -0.65 -11.97 0.07
CA ILE A 110 -2.00 -11.45 0.28
C ILE A 110 -2.60 -12.08 1.54
N VAL A 111 -2.89 -11.25 2.55
CA VAL A 111 -3.23 -11.69 3.90
C VAL A 111 -4.52 -11.06 4.43
N GLY A 112 -5.19 -11.71 5.36
CA GLY A 112 -6.35 -11.16 6.06
C GLY A 112 -5.97 -10.06 7.06
N HIS A 113 -6.97 -9.33 7.56
CA HIS A 113 -6.80 -8.22 8.50
C HIS A 113 -6.02 -8.62 9.75
N ASP A 114 -6.35 -9.77 10.34
CA ASP A 114 -5.74 -10.22 11.59
C ASP A 114 -4.23 -10.46 11.43
N SER A 115 -3.83 -11.10 10.34
CA SER A 115 -2.41 -11.37 10.07
C SER A 115 -1.62 -10.10 9.77
N LEU A 116 -2.24 -9.11 9.12
CA LEU A 116 -1.59 -7.84 8.80
C LEU A 116 -1.43 -6.93 10.01
N ASN A 117 -2.39 -6.99 10.94
CA ASN A 117 -2.49 -6.07 12.06
C ASN A 117 -2.05 -6.67 13.41
N ASP A 118 -1.55 -7.91 13.41
CA ASP A 118 -1.00 -8.57 14.59
C ASP A 118 0.24 -7.80 15.11
N PRO A 119 0.27 -7.40 16.39
CA PRO A 119 1.41 -6.68 16.98
C PRO A 119 2.74 -7.40 16.88
N SER A 120 2.75 -8.74 16.87
CA SER A 120 3.95 -9.57 16.71
C SER A 120 4.54 -9.54 15.30
N VAL A 121 3.72 -9.17 14.32
CA VAL A 121 4.06 -9.01 12.90
C VAL A 121 4.55 -7.60 12.65
N ARG A 122 3.81 -6.63 13.19
CA ARG A 122 4.08 -5.22 13.02
C ARG A 122 5.45 -4.84 13.58
N GLY A 123 5.86 -5.35 14.74
CA GLY A 123 7.15 -4.99 15.34
C GLY A 123 7.32 -3.46 15.40
N THR A 124 8.48 -2.94 14.97
CA THR A 124 8.76 -1.51 14.69
C THR A 124 8.34 -1.07 13.28
N GLY A 125 7.76 -1.98 12.49
CA GLY A 125 7.29 -1.76 11.14
C GLY A 125 6.23 -0.66 11.04
N HIS A 126 6.20 -0.04 9.88
CA HIS A 126 5.40 1.14 9.60
C HIS A 126 3.92 0.76 9.42
N GLY A 127 3.14 0.88 10.49
CA GLY A 127 1.70 0.59 10.48
C GLY A 127 0.97 0.89 11.80
N ALA A 128 1.63 1.52 12.77
CA ALA A 128 1.01 1.87 14.06
C ALA A 128 0.11 3.11 13.92
N HIS A 129 -1.16 2.87 13.56
CA HIS A 129 -2.27 3.73 13.98
C HIS A 129 -2.83 3.17 15.29
N ASP A 130 -3.13 4.07 16.23
CA ASP A 130 -3.90 3.76 17.43
C ASP A 130 -5.34 3.38 17.01
N ASP A 131 -5.82 2.23 17.50
CA ASP A 131 -7.05 1.52 17.11
C ASP A 131 -8.39 2.25 17.38
N ASP A 132 -8.39 3.54 17.73
CA ASP A 132 -9.55 4.20 18.37
C ASP A 132 -10.48 5.00 17.44
N ASP A 133 -10.23 5.08 16.13
CA ASP A 133 -11.16 5.75 15.20
C ASP A 133 -11.67 4.80 14.10
N VAL A 134 -12.93 4.38 14.26
CA VAL A 134 -13.76 3.62 13.30
C VAL A 134 -14.15 4.51 12.09
N SER A 135 -13.30 5.45 11.71
CA SER A 135 -13.37 6.10 10.42
C SER A 135 -12.52 5.29 9.43
N SER A 136 -13.12 4.95 8.30
CA SER A 136 -12.62 4.10 7.19
C SER A 136 -11.22 4.44 6.62
N ALA A 137 -10.47 5.36 7.21
CA ALA A 137 -9.24 5.95 6.69
C ALA A 137 -7.95 5.45 7.38
N SER A 138 -8.02 4.73 8.51
CA SER A 138 -6.83 4.48 9.36
C SER A 138 -6.43 3.00 9.54
N HIS A 139 -6.68 2.13 8.55
CA HIS A 139 -6.25 0.72 8.62
C HIS A 139 -5.02 0.50 7.74
N THR A 140 -3.98 -0.13 8.29
CA THR A 140 -2.82 -0.61 7.55
C THR A 140 -3.27 -1.55 6.44
N ARG A 141 -2.89 -1.24 5.19
CA ARG A 141 -3.28 -2.00 3.99
C ARG A 141 -2.11 -2.78 3.38
N GLY A 142 -0.88 -2.40 3.72
CA GLY A 142 0.34 -3.09 3.33
C GLY A 142 1.36 -3.05 4.47
N LEU A 143 2.37 -3.92 4.41
CA LEU A 143 3.47 -3.91 5.35
C LEU A 143 4.74 -4.48 4.71
N CYS A 144 5.79 -3.66 4.63
CA CYS A 144 7.13 -4.07 4.24
C CYS A 144 7.92 -4.64 5.44
N LEU A 145 8.22 -5.94 5.42
CA LEU A 145 9.00 -6.62 6.45
C LEU A 145 10.47 -6.71 6.05
N TYR A 146 11.38 -6.30 6.94
CA TYR A 146 12.81 -6.27 6.67
C TYR A 146 13.65 -6.54 7.92
N GLU A 147 14.90 -6.96 7.71
CA GLU A 147 15.90 -7.20 8.76
C GLU A 147 17.24 -6.58 8.36
N TYR A 148 17.99 -6.01 9.31
CA TYR A 148 19.38 -5.62 9.09
C TYR A 148 20.34 -6.65 9.68
N THR A 149 21.34 -7.07 8.90
CA THR A 149 22.35 -8.07 9.29
C THR A 149 23.11 -7.71 10.58
N GLN A 150 23.18 -6.43 10.95
CA GLN A 150 23.91 -5.96 12.14
C GLN A 150 22.99 -5.41 13.26
N HIS A 151 21.68 -5.28 13.03
CA HIS A 151 20.71 -4.76 14.00
C HIS A 151 19.32 -5.39 13.76
N PRO A 152 18.78 -6.23 14.67
CA PRO A 152 17.48 -6.86 14.50
C PRO A 152 16.32 -5.90 14.86
N LEU A 153 16.32 -4.70 14.28
CA LEU A 153 15.32 -3.63 14.54
C LEU A 153 14.15 -3.63 13.55
N GLY A 154 14.00 -4.65 12.71
CA GLY A 154 12.91 -4.73 11.71
C GLY A 154 11.97 -5.91 11.96
N GLY A 155 10.73 -5.81 11.46
CA GLY A 155 9.69 -6.82 11.61
C GLY A 155 10.16 -8.18 11.09
N GLN A 156 10.12 -9.19 11.96
CA GLN A 156 10.67 -10.51 11.64
C GLN A 156 9.61 -11.37 10.98
N LEU A 157 9.86 -11.82 9.75
CA LEU A 157 9.04 -12.84 9.09
C LEU A 157 8.89 -14.09 9.97
N ARG A 158 9.94 -14.47 10.71
CA ARG A 158 9.90 -15.58 11.68
C ARG A 158 8.90 -15.36 12.83
N ALA A 159 8.64 -14.12 13.23
CA ALA A 159 7.63 -13.79 14.24
C ALA A 159 6.22 -13.86 13.63
N PHE A 160 6.01 -13.31 12.42
CA PHE A 160 4.76 -13.43 11.68
C PHE A 160 4.31 -14.88 11.51
N LEU A 161 5.22 -15.74 11.09
CA LEU A 161 4.91 -17.15 10.81
C LEU A 161 4.59 -17.97 12.06
N ARG A 162 4.89 -17.49 13.27
CA ARG A 162 4.49 -18.14 14.54
C ARG A 162 3.09 -17.73 15.00
N GLY A 163 2.61 -16.56 14.59
CA GLY A 163 1.29 -16.03 14.97
C GLY A 163 0.15 -16.45 14.04
N VAL A 164 0.45 -16.78 12.77
CA VAL A 164 -0.56 -17.24 11.81
C VAL A 164 -0.91 -18.70 12.09
N ASN A 165 -2.17 -18.98 12.44
CA ASN A 165 -2.74 -20.32 12.43
C ASN A 165 -2.74 -20.80 10.96
N CYS A 166 -1.69 -21.53 10.57
CA CYS A 166 -1.30 -21.72 9.19
C CYS A 166 -2.37 -22.48 8.39
N ASN A 167 -3.00 -21.82 7.42
CA ASN A 167 -3.61 -22.52 6.30
C ASN A 167 -2.50 -23.16 5.44
N ALA A 168 -2.79 -24.32 4.85
CA ALA A 168 -1.84 -25.16 4.09
C ALA A 168 -1.06 -24.41 3.00
N THR A 169 -1.60 -23.31 2.46
CA THR A 169 -0.97 -22.44 1.44
C THR A 169 0.26 -21.69 1.95
N VAL A 170 0.23 -21.15 3.17
CA VAL A 170 1.40 -20.45 3.75
C VAL A 170 2.52 -21.46 4.06
N SER A 171 2.15 -22.68 4.47
CA SER A 171 3.10 -23.76 4.72
C SER A 171 3.76 -24.27 3.43
N ALA A 172 3.05 -24.30 2.30
CA ALA A 172 3.63 -24.66 0.99
C ALA A 172 4.57 -23.57 0.45
N VAL A 173 4.22 -22.29 0.65
CA VAL A 173 5.11 -21.16 0.36
C VAL A 173 6.37 -21.23 1.25
N LEU A 174 6.23 -21.63 2.52
CA LEU A 174 7.34 -21.88 3.43
C LEU A 174 8.24 -23.04 3.01
N GLU A 175 7.69 -24.16 2.55
CA GLU A 175 8.50 -25.29 2.06
C GLU A 175 9.25 -24.92 0.77
N ALA A 176 8.63 -24.12 -0.09
CA ALA A 176 9.30 -23.56 -1.28
C ALA A 176 10.36 -22.50 -0.94
N MET A 177 10.22 -21.78 0.17
CA MET A 177 11.17 -20.75 0.64
C MET A 177 12.27 -21.26 1.58
N GLY A 178 12.02 -22.38 2.26
CA GLY A 178 12.90 -22.98 3.27
C GLY A 178 14.02 -23.86 2.72
N GLY A 179 13.99 -24.21 1.44
CA GLY A 179 15.08 -24.93 0.76
C GLY A 179 16.04 -23.95 0.09
N ASP A 180 17.27 -23.85 0.60
CA ASP A 180 18.47 -23.15 0.06
C ASP A 180 18.34 -21.66 -0.41
N GLY A 181 17.13 -21.13 -0.64
CA GLY A 181 16.83 -19.81 -1.19
C GLY A 181 16.90 -18.68 -0.17
N PHE A 182 16.54 -18.94 1.09
CA PHE A 182 16.72 -17.96 2.18
C PHE A 182 18.21 -17.71 2.48
N ALA A 183 19.05 -18.73 2.34
CA ALA A 183 20.51 -18.61 2.52
C ALA A 183 21.18 -17.86 1.35
N ALA A 184 20.65 -18.01 0.13
CA ALA A 184 21.17 -17.30 -1.05
C ALA A 184 20.71 -15.84 -1.13
N ALA A 185 19.51 -15.48 -0.64
CA ALA A 185 19.02 -14.10 -0.59
C ALA A 185 19.75 -13.22 0.44
N ALA A 186 20.30 -13.84 1.49
CA ALA A 186 21.16 -13.17 2.47
C ALA A 186 22.53 -12.76 1.90
N ALA A 187 22.92 -13.27 0.73
CA ALA A 187 24.16 -12.89 0.08
C ALA A 187 23.94 -11.68 -0.85
N ALA A 188 24.46 -10.52 -0.39
CA ALA A 188 24.77 -9.31 -1.17
C ALA A 188 23.69 -8.22 -1.35
N ALA A 189 23.16 -7.68 -0.25
CA ALA A 189 22.80 -6.26 -0.24
C ALA A 189 23.98 -5.45 0.33
N ALA A 190 24.50 -4.49 -0.44
CA ALA A 190 25.58 -3.60 0.03
C ALA A 190 25.17 -2.76 1.26
N SER A 191 23.85 -2.60 1.51
CA SER A 191 23.29 -1.87 2.66
C SER A 191 23.15 -2.70 3.93
N GLY A 192 23.43 -4.02 3.89
CA GLY A 192 23.21 -4.93 5.02
C GLY A 192 21.74 -5.18 5.37
N ALA A 193 20.79 -4.68 4.58
CA ALA A 193 19.36 -4.91 4.75
C ALA A 193 18.86 -6.08 3.90
N HIS A 194 17.88 -6.82 4.40
CA HIS A 194 17.18 -7.88 3.68
C HIS A 194 15.66 -7.69 3.82
N ILE A 195 14.95 -7.55 2.70
CA ILE A 195 13.48 -7.52 2.69
C ILE A 195 12.99 -8.96 2.76
N THR A 196 12.26 -9.29 3.82
CA THR A 196 11.82 -10.66 4.08
C THR A 196 10.50 -10.99 3.39
N ALA A 197 9.55 -10.05 3.36
CA ALA A 197 8.30 -10.14 2.62
C ALA A 197 7.62 -8.76 2.54
N VAL A 198 6.70 -8.61 1.59
CA VAL A 198 5.70 -7.55 1.59
C VAL A 198 4.33 -8.18 1.78
N LEU A 199 3.58 -7.69 2.76
CA LEU A 199 2.20 -8.10 3.00
C LEU A 199 1.26 -7.07 2.36
N CYS A 200 0.15 -7.52 1.80
CA CYS A 200 -0.92 -6.66 1.32
C CYS A 200 -2.28 -7.23 1.71
N LEU A 201 -3.20 -6.36 2.12
CA LEU A 201 -4.52 -6.75 2.62
C LEU A 201 -5.34 -7.39 1.50
N ARG A 202 -5.85 -8.61 1.76
CA ARG A 202 -6.80 -9.31 0.88
C ARG A 202 -8.05 -8.47 0.67
N GLY A 203 -8.74 -8.66 -0.45
CA GLY A 203 -10.06 -8.05 -0.62
C GLY A 203 -10.02 -6.58 -1.07
N LEU A 204 -8.85 -6.06 -1.45
CA LEU A 204 -8.71 -4.74 -2.05
C LEU A 204 -8.95 -4.82 -3.58
N PRO A 205 -9.60 -3.82 -4.20
CA PRO A 205 -9.64 -3.65 -5.65
C PRO A 205 -8.22 -3.60 -6.22
N ARG A 206 -8.03 -4.13 -7.43
CA ARG A 206 -6.74 -4.29 -8.10
C ARG A 206 -5.88 -3.03 -8.06
N ASP A 207 -6.43 -1.89 -8.45
CA ASP A 207 -5.66 -0.64 -8.54
C ASP A 207 -5.33 -0.06 -7.16
N LEU A 208 -6.16 -0.31 -6.14
CA LEU A 208 -5.84 0.04 -4.75
C LEU A 208 -4.75 -0.89 -4.18
N ALA A 209 -4.85 -2.19 -4.45
CA ALA A 209 -3.81 -3.14 -4.05
C ALA A 209 -2.49 -2.82 -4.75
N ALA A 210 -2.53 -2.45 -6.03
CA ALA A 210 -1.35 -2.08 -6.80
C ALA A 210 -0.70 -0.78 -6.26
N SER A 211 -1.48 0.22 -5.88
CA SER A 211 -0.94 1.44 -5.24
C SER A 211 -0.36 1.18 -3.85
N VAL A 212 -0.96 0.28 -3.07
CA VAL A 212 -0.39 -0.19 -1.80
C VAL A 212 0.93 -0.91 -2.03
N LEU A 213 1.02 -1.80 -3.03
CA LEU A 213 2.27 -2.48 -3.34
C LEU A 213 3.36 -1.52 -3.85
N ALA A 214 2.99 -0.48 -4.60
CA ALA A 214 3.93 0.59 -4.99
C ALA A 214 4.43 1.37 -3.77
N HIS A 215 3.57 1.64 -2.79
CA HIS A 215 3.93 2.23 -1.50
C HIS A 215 4.96 1.36 -0.76
N GLU A 216 4.66 0.07 -0.57
CA GLU A 216 5.58 -0.85 0.12
C GLU A 216 6.89 -1.09 -0.66
N ALA A 217 6.84 -1.02 -1.99
CA ALA A 217 8.04 -1.07 -2.84
C ALA A 217 8.95 0.13 -2.59
N THR A 218 8.42 1.31 -2.27
CA THR A 218 9.23 2.48 -1.90
C THR A 218 9.96 2.26 -0.58
N HIS A 219 9.30 1.69 0.44
CA HIS A 219 9.99 1.27 1.67
C HIS A 219 11.11 0.29 1.35
N ALA A 220 10.81 -0.79 0.62
CA ALA A 220 11.79 -1.80 0.25
C ALA A 220 12.99 -1.20 -0.50
N TRP A 221 12.72 -0.26 -1.41
CA TRP A 221 13.75 0.46 -2.15
C TRP A 221 14.67 1.25 -1.21
N PHE A 222 14.13 2.02 -0.26
CA PHE A 222 14.96 2.74 0.72
C PHE A 222 15.86 1.80 1.52
N LYS A 223 15.33 0.72 2.09
CA LYS A 223 16.13 -0.18 2.95
C LYS A 223 17.23 -0.89 2.15
N LEU A 224 16.98 -1.20 0.87
CA LEU A 224 17.97 -1.81 -0.03
C LEU A 224 18.94 -0.79 -0.65
N HIS A 225 18.65 0.50 -0.58
CA HIS A 225 19.43 1.53 -1.29
C HIS A 225 20.83 1.67 -0.68
N PRO A 226 21.91 1.71 -1.49
CA PRO A 226 23.28 1.67 -0.98
C PRO A 226 23.68 2.93 -0.20
N ARG A 227 22.96 4.04 -0.42
CA ARG A 227 23.19 5.30 0.31
C ARG A 227 22.34 5.44 1.58
N TYR A 228 21.43 4.50 1.83
CA TYR A 228 20.63 4.49 3.04
C TYR A 228 21.44 3.89 4.20
N ASP A 229 21.63 4.68 5.24
CA ASP A 229 22.34 4.27 6.46
C ASP A 229 21.31 3.84 7.52
N PRO A 230 21.23 2.54 7.87
CA PRO A 230 20.26 2.04 8.84
C PRO A 230 20.52 2.51 10.28
N THR A 231 21.69 3.11 10.56
CA THR A 231 21.99 3.70 11.87
C THR A 231 21.40 5.11 12.01
N ARG A 232 21.00 5.73 10.90
CA ARG A 232 20.35 7.05 10.90
C ARG A 232 18.83 6.85 10.90
N HIS A 233 18.17 7.47 11.87
CA HIS A 233 16.72 7.42 11.95
C HIS A 233 16.10 8.36 10.89
N MET A 234 15.50 7.77 9.86
CA MET A 234 14.61 8.50 8.94
C MET A 234 13.28 8.77 9.65
N PRO A 235 12.84 10.03 9.80
CA PRO A 235 11.55 10.32 10.40
C PRO A 235 10.42 9.65 9.61
N ARG A 236 9.44 9.05 10.30
CA ARG A 236 8.31 8.39 9.62
C ARG A 236 7.62 9.31 8.63
N GLN A 237 7.40 10.57 8.98
CA GLN A 237 6.78 11.55 8.08
C GLN A 237 7.54 11.72 6.74
N VAL A 238 8.87 11.57 6.74
CA VAL A 238 9.68 11.64 5.52
C VAL A 238 9.53 10.36 4.71
N GLU A 239 9.65 9.20 5.37
CA GLU A 239 9.56 7.90 4.71
C GLU A 239 8.14 7.66 4.16
N GLU A 240 7.11 7.76 4.99
CA GLU A 240 5.69 7.62 4.60
C GLU A 240 5.30 8.64 3.54
N GLY A 241 5.82 9.87 3.64
CA GLY A 241 5.54 10.92 2.67
C GLY A 241 6.01 10.55 1.27
N CYS A 242 7.23 10.02 1.15
CA CYS A 242 7.76 9.49 -0.10
C CYS A 242 6.93 8.29 -0.61
N CYS A 243 6.56 7.36 0.27
CA CYS A 243 5.78 6.19 -0.10
C CYS A 243 4.36 6.57 -0.59
N GLN A 244 3.72 7.54 0.07
CA GLN A 244 2.44 8.12 -0.38
C GLN A 244 2.56 8.85 -1.71
N LEU A 245 3.64 9.60 -1.93
CA LEU A 245 3.89 10.27 -3.21
C LEU A 245 3.99 9.26 -4.36
N VAL A 246 4.76 8.18 -4.18
CA VAL A 246 4.91 7.15 -5.22
C VAL A 246 3.59 6.43 -5.48
N ALA A 247 2.82 6.09 -4.43
CA ALA A 247 1.49 5.50 -4.58
C ALA A 247 0.52 6.41 -5.36
N PHE A 248 0.53 7.71 -5.05
CA PHE A 248 -0.27 8.72 -5.73
C PHE A 248 0.07 8.85 -7.22
N LEU A 249 1.37 8.91 -7.54
CA LEU A 249 1.86 8.98 -8.93
C LEU A 249 1.56 7.69 -9.70
N TYR A 250 1.67 6.54 -9.04
CA TYR A 250 1.35 5.26 -9.67
C TYR A 250 -0.14 5.14 -10.03
N LEU A 251 -1.05 5.63 -9.16
CA LEU A 251 -2.48 5.72 -9.49
C LEU A 251 -2.73 6.63 -10.71
N GLY A 252 -1.99 7.74 -10.82
CA GLY A 252 -2.03 8.62 -11.99
C GLY A 252 -1.55 7.93 -13.26
N HIS A 253 -0.44 7.20 -13.17
CA HIS A 253 0.09 6.39 -14.28
C HIS A 253 -0.90 5.32 -14.77
N LEU A 254 -1.59 4.64 -13.85
CA LEU A 254 -2.65 3.71 -14.22
C LEU A 254 -3.82 4.40 -14.93
N ASP A 255 -4.14 5.64 -14.56
CA ASP A 255 -5.17 6.43 -15.26
C ASP A 255 -4.75 6.82 -16.68
N GLU A 256 -3.49 7.18 -16.88
CA GLU A 256 -2.94 7.53 -18.20
C GLU A 256 -2.87 6.31 -19.15
N GLN A 257 -2.64 5.11 -18.60
CA GLN A 257 -2.62 3.86 -19.37
C GLN A 257 -4.01 3.34 -19.72
N ASP A 258 -5.04 3.76 -19.00
CA ASP A 258 -6.43 3.38 -19.26
C ASP A 258 -7.01 4.22 -20.41
N VAL A 259 -6.47 3.99 -21.61
CA VAL A 259 -6.87 4.64 -22.88
C VAL A 259 -8.14 4.02 -23.48
N SER A 260 -8.72 2.99 -22.83
CA SER A 260 -9.96 2.37 -23.31
C SER A 260 -11.18 3.24 -23.04
N GLU A 261 -11.66 3.90 -24.10
CA GLU A 261 -13.05 4.34 -24.18
C GLU A 261 -13.98 3.11 -24.10
N GLU A 262 -14.88 3.15 -23.12
CA GLU A 262 -16.18 2.47 -23.11
C GLU A 262 -16.20 0.93 -23.07
N ASN A 263 -16.10 0.36 -21.85
CA ASN A 263 -16.89 -0.84 -21.56
C ASN A 263 -18.35 -0.41 -21.33
N TYR A 264 -19.19 -0.58 -22.36
CA TYR A 264 -20.65 -0.39 -22.37
C TYR A 264 -21.44 -1.33 -21.43
N PHE A 265 -20.78 -1.98 -20.48
CA PHE A 265 -21.49 -2.69 -19.42
C PHE A 265 -21.83 -1.69 -18.32
N VAL A 266 -23.11 -1.32 -18.25
CA VAL A 266 -23.68 -0.55 -17.15
C VAL A 266 -23.70 -1.45 -15.91
N GLU A 267 -22.53 -1.67 -15.31
CA GLU A 267 -22.46 -2.22 -13.96
C GLU A 267 -22.73 -1.09 -12.96
N GLU A 268 -23.64 -1.33 -12.01
CA GLU A 268 -24.01 -0.33 -11.00
C GLU A 268 -22.77 0.11 -10.18
N GLY A 269 -22.40 1.39 -10.27
CA GLY A 269 -21.37 2.02 -9.44
C GLY A 269 -20.26 2.72 -10.23
N PRO A 270 -19.23 3.25 -9.54
CA PRO A 270 -18.12 3.94 -10.20
C PRO A 270 -17.26 2.97 -11.02
N GLY A 271 -16.78 3.44 -12.18
CA GLY A 271 -15.74 2.76 -12.95
C GLY A 271 -14.37 2.83 -12.26
N ASP A 272 -13.41 2.02 -12.72
CA ASP A 272 -12.09 1.89 -12.10
C ASP A 272 -11.30 3.20 -12.13
N ARG A 273 -11.42 3.98 -13.20
CA ARG A 273 -10.94 5.36 -13.29
C ARG A 273 -11.42 6.26 -12.15
N LYS A 274 -12.72 6.21 -11.85
CA LYS A 274 -13.29 7.02 -10.77
C LYS A 274 -12.84 6.52 -9.39
N LEU A 275 -12.60 5.21 -9.24
CA LEU A 275 -12.00 4.63 -8.03
C LEU A 275 -10.55 5.09 -7.85
N ARG A 276 -9.72 5.12 -8.91
CA ARG A 276 -8.34 5.64 -8.84
C ARG A 276 -8.31 7.10 -8.38
N GLN A 277 -9.19 7.94 -8.94
CA GLN A 277 -9.36 9.33 -8.50
C GLN A 277 -9.77 9.43 -7.03
N TYR A 278 -10.62 8.51 -6.54
CA TYR A 278 -10.99 8.47 -5.12
C TYR A 278 -9.79 8.10 -4.24
N PHE A 279 -8.98 7.12 -4.65
CA PHE A 279 -7.79 6.74 -3.89
C PHE A 279 -6.75 7.86 -3.83
N GLN A 280 -6.54 8.58 -4.95
CA GLN A 280 -5.73 9.80 -4.98
C GLN A 280 -6.28 10.87 -4.04
N TYR A 281 -7.59 11.13 -4.10
CA TYR A 281 -8.26 12.07 -3.19
C TYR A 281 -8.05 11.69 -1.71
N CYS A 282 -8.12 10.40 -1.36
CA CYS A 282 -7.85 9.94 0.00
C CYS A 282 -6.42 10.23 0.45
N ILE A 283 -5.42 10.11 -0.42
CA ILE A 283 -4.02 10.45 -0.11
C ILE A 283 -3.88 11.97 0.08
N GLU A 284 -4.40 12.77 -0.86
CA GLU A 284 -4.27 14.22 -0.85
C GLU A 284 -4.95 14.89 0.35
N THR A 285 -6.12 14.40 0.73
CA THR A 285 -6.97 14.98 1.77
C THR A 285 -6.78 14.35 3.15
N MET A 286 -5.86 13.40 3.27
CA MET A 286 -5.52 12.81 4.55
C MET A 286 -4.99 13.90 5.50
N THR A 287 -5.55 13.95 6.72
CA THR A 287 -5.28 15.03 7.67
C THR A 287 -4.25 14.67 8.74
N ASP A 288 -3.77 13.43 8.78
CA ASP A 288 -2.80 13.02 9.78
C ASP A 288 -1.40 13.61 9.51
N GLU A 289 -0.61 13.73 10.57
CA GLU A 289 0.72 14.33 10.51
C GLU A 289 1.74 13.48 9.76
N VAL A 290 1.62 12.15 9.79
CA VAL A 290 2.67 11.27 9.28
C VAL A 290 2.48 11.02 7.79
N TYR A 291 1.29 10.56 7.38
CA TYR A 291 0.99 10.23 5.99
C TYR A 291 0.48 11.45 5.22
N GLY A 292 -0.53 12.16 5.74
CA GLY A 292 -1.11 13.33 5.08
C GLY A 292 -0.13 14.50 4.92
N GLU A 293 0.42 15.02 6.02
CA GLU A 293 1.43 16.09 5.95
C GLU A 293 2.75 15.60 5.32
N GLY A 294 3.11 14.33 5.54
CA GLY A 294 4.27 13.71 4.88
C GLY A 294 4.15 13.73 3.35
N PHE A 295 2.99 13.32 2.82
CA PHE A 295 2.68 13.37 1.40
C PHE A 295 2.78 14.81 0.88
N ARG A 296 2.16 15.78 1.56
CA ARG A 296 2.20 17.20 1.14
C ARG A 296 3.64 17.72 1.05
N LYS A 297 4.51 17.38 2.00
CA LYS A 297 5.93 17.74 1.98
C LYS A 297 6.70 17.06 0.84
N ALA A 298 6.48 15.75 0.63
CA ALA A 298 7.10 15.01 -0.46
C ALA A 298 6.66 15.54 -1.83
N ALA A 299 5.37 15.81 -2.02
CA ALA A 299 4.81 16.40 -3.24
C ALA A 299 5.38 17.79 -3.52
N ALA A 300 5.53 18.63 -2.48
CA ALA A 300 6.17 19.94 -2.61
C ALA A 300 7.66 19.84 -3.00
N ALA A 301 8.39 18.89 -2.42
CA ALA A 301 9.79 18.63 -2.78
C ALA A 301 9.90 18.10 -4.22
N TYR A 302 9.02 17.18 -4.61
CA TYR A 302 8.94 16.66 -5.97
C TYR A 302 8.64 17.77 -7.00
N ALA A 303 7.69 18.66 -6.70
CA ALA A 303 7.35 19.78 -7.57
C ALA A 303 8.52 20.74 -7.80
N LYS A 304 9.43 20.89 -6.82
CA LYS A 304 10.66 21.69 -6.96
C LYS A 304 11.74 20.98 -7.78
N ILE A 305 11.92 19.67 -7.56
CA ILE A 305 13.02 18.88 -8.15
C ILE A 305 12.69 18.41 -9.57
N GLY A 306 11.41 18.09 -9.84
CA GLY A 306 10.95 17.59 -11.13
C GLY A 306 11.34 16.13 -11.42
N SER A 307 11.86 15.38 -10.44
CA SER A 307 12.24 13.98 -10.59
C SER A 307 12.05 13.21 -9.29
N VAL A 308 11.26 12.12 -9.36
CA VAL A 308 11.06 11.20 -8.22
C VAL A 308 12.37 10.54 -7.85
N ARG A 309 13.15 10.12 -8.85
CA ARG A 309 14.48 9.53 -8.63
C ARG A 309 15.38 10.44 -7.80
N ALA A 310 15.57 11.69 -8.24
CA ALA A 310 16.44 12.62 -7.55
C ALA A 310 15.95 12.93 -6.13
N LEU A 311 14.62 13.00 -5.93
CA LEU A 311 14.04 13.16 -4.60
C LEU A 311 14.34 11.96 -3.69
N LEU A 312 14.05 10.74 -4.14
CA LEU A 312 14.24 9.53 -3.32
C LEU A 312 15.72 9.27 -3.06
N GLU A 313 16.61 9.50 -4.02
CA GLU A 313 18.07 9.41 -3.82
C GLU A 313 18.57 10.42 -2.78
N PHE A 314 18.05 11.66 -2.81
CA PHE A 314 18.35 12.67 -1.80
C PHE A 314 17.87 12.20 -0.41
N VAL A 315 16.63 11.75 -0.31
CA VAL A 315 16.03 11.30 0.96
C VAL A 315 16.77 10.08 1.50
N ALA A 316 17.15 9.12 0.65
CA ALA A 316 17.93 7.95 1.06
C ALA A 316 19.27 8.35 1.68
N ALA A 317 19.96 9.34 1.10
CA ALA A 317 21.26 9.80 1.60
C ALA A 317 21.16 10.74 2.83
N ASN A 318 20.07 11.49 2.96
CA ASN A 318 19.97 12.58 3.93
C ASN A 318 18.97 12.32 5.07
N CYS A 319 18.07 11.34 4.93
CA CYS A 319 16.98 11.04 5.86
C CYS A 319 16.02 12.22 6.09
N ASP A 320 15.94 13.16 5.14
CA ASP A 320 15.09 14.35 5.20
C ASP A 320 14.78 14.86 3.79
N PHE A 321 13.76 15.70 3.65
CA PHE A 321 13.43 16.37 2.40
C PHE A 321 14.45 17.48 2.06
N PRO A 322 14.71 17.74 0.77
CA PRO A 322 15.53 18.87 0.37
C PRO A 322 14.84 20.19 0.72
N ARG A 323 15.62 21.17 1.18
CA ARG A 323 15.14 22.51 1.57
C ARG A 323 14.81 23.37 0.34
#